data_AF-A0A258LY89-F1
#
_entry.id   AF-A0A258LY89-F1
#
_cell.length_a   1.000
_cell.length_b   1.000
_cell.length_c   1.000
_cell.angle_alpha   90.00
_cell.angle_beta   90.00
_cell.angle_gamma   90.00
#
_symmetry.space_group_name_H-M   'P 1'
#
loop_
_entity.id
_entity.type
_entity.pdbx_description
1 polymer ?
#
loop_
_entity_poly.entity_id
_entity_poly.type
_entity_poly.pdbx_seq_one_letter_code
_entity_poly.pdbx_strand_id
1 'polypeptide(L)'
;MSAFNSDLLRTLEKRGYIHQCSDPEGLDRKAVEGQITAYIGFDATASSLHAGHLLSIMMLRTLQRTGHRPIALMGGGTTKIGDPSGKDEARKMLTDQQINDNIASIRKVFARFLDFSGGALMENNAVWLDELKYIPLLREVGPHFTINRMMTFDSVKLRLEREQPLTFLEFNYMILQAYDFVELAKRHGCVLQMGGSDQWGNIVNGMELGRRMHGLDLFALTTPLLTTSSGAKMGKTAGGAVWLDADLLAPYEYWQYWRNTGDADVVRFLKLFTELPLDEIARLGALEGQEINLAKEVLATEATALLHGRAAAEEAQRTARTTFADGGLALNLPTFPIETAQLEAGLPVTGAFVLAGLVPSTSEARRQIKGGGLKVNDATVTDEKATLTPADLTGEGVIKLSMGKKKHVLLKP
;
A
#
# COMPACT_ATOMS: atom_id res chain seq x y z
N MET A 1 -25.60 1.85 -16.77
CA MET A 1 -25.37 3.27 -16.49
C MET A 1 -25.33 3.45 -14.98
N SER A 2 -24.49 4.33 -14.44
CA SER A 2 -24.41 4.58 -12.99
C SER A 2 -25.74 5.16 -12.49
N ALA A 3 -26.15 4.80 -11.27
CA ALA A 3 -27.34 5.36 -10.62
C ALA A 3 -27.11 6.77 -10.07
N PHE A 4 -25.85 7.23 -10.00
CA PHE A 4 -25.48 8.53 -9.47
C PHE A 4 -25.45 9.62 -10.55
N ASN A 5 -25.76 10.85 -10.15
CA ASN A 5 -25.73 12.04 -11.00
C ASN A 5 -24.43 12.84 -10.83
N SER A 6 -23.86 12.88 -9.62
CA SER A 6 -22.63 13.62 -9.33
C SER A 6 -21.41 13.00 -10.02
N ASP A 7 -20.48 13.84 -10.47
CA ASP A 7 -19.21 13.37 -11.03
C ASP A 7 -18.39 12.56 -10.02
N LEU A 8 -18.43 12.96 -8.74
CA LEU A 8 -17.78 12.26 -7.64
C LEU A 8 -18.24 10.82 -7.52
N LEU A 9 -19.53 10.58 -7.23
CA LEU A 9 -20.00 9.24 -6.92
C LEU A 9 -19.97 8.33 -8.15
N ARG A 10 -20.25 8.87 -9.35
CA ARG A 10 -20.07 8.13 -10.60
C ARG A 10 -18.62 7.67 -10.79
N THR A 11 -17.65 8.53 -10.48
CA THR A 11 -16.22 8.21 -10.63
C THR A 11 -15.79 7.19 -9.59
N LEU A 12 -16.19 7.37 -8.32
CA LEU A 12 -15.91 6.43 -7.24
C LEU A 12 -16.51 5.04 -7.50
N GLU A 13 -17.75 4.98 -7.98
CA GLU A 13 -18.43 3.72 -8.33
C GLU A 13 -17.72 3.01 -9.48
N LYS A 14 -17.51 3.69 -10.62
CA LYS A 14 -16.92 3.08 -11.81
C LYS A 14 -15.49 2.58 -11.58
N ARG A 15 -14.75 3.23 -10.69
CA ARG A 15 -13.39 2.84 -10.30
C ARG A 15 -13.35 1.81 -9.18
N GLY A 16 -14.49 1.50 -8.55
CA GLY A 16 -14.60 0.45 -7.53
C GLY A 16 -14.18 0.89 -6.13
N TYR A 17 -14.29 2.18 -5.81
CA TYR A 17 -13.99 2.69 -4.47
C TYR A 17 -15.12 2.51 -3.48
N ILE A 18 -16.38 2.36 -3.90
CA ILE A 18 -17.51 2.34 -2.95
C ILE A 18 -17.70 0.92 -2.40
N HIS A 19 -17.59 0.78 -1.07
CA HIS A 19 -17.98 -0.43 -0.34
C HIS A 19 -19.25 -0.22 0.48
N GLN A 20 -19.29 0.81 1.33
CA GLN A 20 -20.48 1.21 2.08
C GLN A 20 -20.67 2.72 1.99
N CYS A 21 -21.92 3.18 2.03
CA CYS A 21 -22.28 4.58 2.10
C CYS A 21 -23.58 4.74 2.90
N SER A 22 -23.66 5.72 3.80
CA SER A 22 -24.78 5.86 4.75
C SER A 22 -26.09 6.31 4.10
N ASP A 23 -26.04 7.33 3.26
CA ASP A 23 -27.16 7.86 2.47
C ASP A 23 -26.65 8.23 1.07
N PRO A 24 -26.60 7.26 0.13
CA PRO A 24 -26.04 7.49 -1.19
C PRO A 24 -26.78 8.56 -1.99
N GLU A 25 -28.11 8.62 -1.86
CA GLU A 25 -28.95 9.58 -2.60
C GLU A 25 -28.77 11.00 -2.06
N GLY A 26 -28.76 11.17 -0.74
CA GLY A 26 -28.52 12.46 -0.11
C GLY A 26 -27.12 12.99 -0.37
N LEU A 27 -26.11 12.11 -0.36
CA LEU A 27 -24.74 12.50 -0.70
C LEU A 27 -24.61 12.90 -2.17
N ASP A 28 -25.23 12.15 -3.09
CA ASP A 28 -25.21 12.45 -4.53
C ASP A 28 -25.84 13.81 -4.81
N ARG A 29 -27.03 14.07 -4.23
CA ARG A 29 -27.72 15.35 -4.35
C ARG A 29 -26.86 16.50 -3.85
N LYS A 30 -26.23 16.36 -2.69
CA LYS A 30 -25.36 17.40 -2.11
C LYS A 30 -24.12 17.67 -2.96
N ALA A 31 -23.56 16.62 -3.58
CA ALA A 31 -22.43 16.75 -4.50
C ALA A 31 -22.82 17.35 -5.86
N VAL A 32 -24.08 17.23 -6.29
CA VAL A 32 -24.62 17.93 -7.48
C VAL A 32 -24.87 19.41 -7.18
N GLU A 33 -25.39 19.73 -5.99
CA GLU A 33 -25.71 21.11 -5.59
C GLU A 33 -24.48 22.02 -5.51
N GLY A 34 -23.30 21.46 -5.20
CA GLY A 34 -22.06 22.23 -5.24
C GLY A 34 -20.86 21.51 -4.66
N GLN A 35 -19.81 22.29 -4.41
CA GLN A 35 -18.58 21.78 -3.80
C GLN A 35 -18.83 21.31 -2.36
N ILE A 36 -18.66 20.01 -2.12
CA ILE A 36 -18.59 19.47 -0.75
C ILE A 36 -17.16 19.48 -0.22
N THR A 37 -17.04 19.49 1.11
CA THR A 37 -15.78 19.25 1.81
C THR A 37 -15.83 17.87 2.47
N ALA A 38 -14.79 17.06 2.25
CA ALA A 38 -14.70 15.72 2.83
C ALA A 38 -13.29 15.42 3.32
N TYR A 39 -13.16 14.49 4.27
CA TYR A 39 -11.88 14.18 4.89
C TYR A 39 -11.59 12.69 5.03
N ILE A 40 -10.30 12.38 5.17
CA ILE A 40 -9.79 11.09 5.67
C ILE A 40 -8.75 11.37 6.75
N GLY A 41 -8.80 10.61 7.84
CA GLY A 41 -7.83 10.66 8.92
C GLY A 41 -6.64 9.72 8.71
N PHE A 42 -5.45 10.17 9.10
CA PHE A 42 -4.22 9.38 9.04
C PHE A 42 -3.40 9.58 10.34
N ASP A 43 -3.21 8.51 11.11
CA ASP A 43 -2.35 8.55 12.29
C ASP A 43 -0.86 8.53 11.90
N ALA A 44 -0.06 9.40 12.52
CA ALA A 44 1.34 9.62 12.23
C ALA A 44 2.26 8.61 12.95
N THR A 45 1.99 7.32 12.76
CA THR A 45 2.66 6.23 13.49
C THR A 45 4.02 5.82 12.94
N ALA A 46 4.43 6.38 11.81
CA ALA A 46 5.73 6.15 11.16
C ALA A 46 6.16 7.41 10.39
N SER A 47 7.44 7.48 10.02
CA SER A 47 8.04 8.60 9.29
C SER A 47 7.53 8.78 7.86
N SER A 48 6.80 7.79 7.33
CA SER A 48 6.12 7.89 6.04
C SER A 48 4.86 7.03 6.03
N LEU A 49 3.98 7.33 5.09
CA LEU A 49 2.94 6.39 4.66
C LEU A 49 3.56 5.30 3.77
N HIS A 50 2.87 4.18 3.67
CA HIS A 50 3.15 3.07 2.76
C HIS A 50 1.97 2.79 1.82
N ALA A 51 2.13 1.94 0.81
CA ALA A 51 1.13 1.65 -0.23
C ALA A 51 -0.26 1.26 0.30
N GLY A 52 -0.35 0.62 1.48
CA GLY A 52 -1.64 0.36 2.15
C GLY A 52 -2.51 1.60 2.42
N HIS A 53 -1.93 2.81 2.50
CA HIS A 53 -2.67 4.07 2.65
C HIS A 53 -3.05 4.70 1.31
N LEU A 54 -2.49 4.20 0.20
CA LEU A 54 -2.62 4.83 -1.10
C LEU A 54 -4.05 4.83 -1.61
N LEU A 55 -4.86 3.83 -1.24
CA LEU A 55 -6.28 3.80 -1.59
C LEU A 55 -7.01 5.02 -1.04
N SER A 56 -6.81 5.33 0.24
CA SER A 56 -7.35 6.52 0.89
C SER A 56 -6.80 7.82 0.28
N ILE A 57 -5.49 7.89 0.00
CA ILE A 57 -4.89 9.07 -0.65
C ILE A 57 -5.53 9.30 -2.03
N MET A 58 -5.73 8.23 -2.81
CA MET A 58 -6.34 8.30 -4.14
C MET A 58 -7.83 8.66 -4.07
N MET A 59 -8.55 8.31 -2.99
CA MET A 59 -9.90 8.82 -2.78
C MET A 59 -9.91 10.34 -2.57
N LEU A 60 -9.03 10.88 -1.73
CA LEU A 60 -8.91 12.33 -1.54
C LEU A 60 -8.52 13.04 -2.83
N ARG A 61 -7.61 12.44 -3.61
CA ARG A 61 -7.26 12.95 -4.94
C ARG A 61 -8.45 12.92 -5.88
N THR A 62 -9.18 11.81 -5.96
CA THR A 62 -10.38 11.69 -6.81
C THR A 62 -11.43 12.73 -6.44
N LEU A 63 -11.67 12.91 -5.14
CA LEU A 63 -12.53 13.97 -4.60
C LEU A 63 -12.12 15.35 -5.11
N GLN A 64 -10.82 15.68 -5.08
CA GLN A 64 -10.33 16.95 -5.60
C GLN A 64 -10.52 17.09 -7.12
N ARG A 65 -10.21 16.02 -7.87
CA ARG A 65 -10.30 16.01 -9.34
C ARG A 65 -11.74 16.14 -9.84
N THR A 66 -12.73 15.78 -9.03
CA THR A 66 -14.15 16.01 -9.32
C THR A 66 -14.67 17.33 -8.75
N GLY A 67 -13.80 18.27 -8.38
CA GLY A 67 -14.16 19.64 -8.00
C GLY A 67 -14.50 19.84 -6.52
N HIS A 68 -14.28 18.83 -5.67
CA HIS A 68 -14.57 18.91 -4.24
C HIS A 68 -13.32 19.22 -3.40
N ARG A 69 -13.52 19.55 -2.13
CA ARG A 69 -12.42 19.95 -1.25
C ARG A 69 -11.98 18.80 -0.33
N PRO A 70 -10.77 18.22 -0.53
CA PRO A 70 -10.23 17.22 0.38
C PRO A 70 -9.61 17.85 1.62
N ILE A 71 -9.77 17.17 2.76
CA ILE A 71 -8.97 17.38 3.97
C ILE A 71 -8.22 16.09 4.29
N ALA A 72 -6.88 16.15 4.25
CA ALA A 72 -6.04 15.13 4.86
C ALA A 72 -5.89 15.45 6.35
N LEU A 73 -6.65 14.78 7.21
CA LEU A 73 -6.57 15.02 8.66
C LEU A 73 -5.41 14.23 9.26
N MET A 74 -4.43 14.93 9.81
CA MET A 74 -3.34 14.33 10.54
C MET A 74 -3.74 14.07 11.98
N GLY A 75 -3.57 12.82 12.39
CA GLY A 75 -3.93 12.33 13.70
C GLY A 75 -2.91 12.68 14.78
N GLY A 76 -2.46 13.92 14.92
CA GLY A 76 -1.46 14.28 15.92
C GLY A 76 -1.92 13.97 17.35
N GLY A 77 -3.19 14.22 17.68
CA GLY A 77 -3.78 13.86 18.96
C GLY A 77 -4.14 12.37 19.03
N THR A 78 -4.79 11.82 18.01
CA THR A 78 -5.20 10.40 17.97
C THR A 78 -4.02 9.43 17.98
N THR A 79 -2.86 9.82 17.41
CA THR A 79 -1.62 9.03 17.45
C THR A 79 -1.09 8.83 18.87
N LYS A 80 -1.33 9.79 19.78
CA LYS A 80 -0.96 9.69 21.20
C LYS A 80 -1.79 8.64 21.94
N ILE A 81 -2.92 8.21 21.36
CA ILE A 81 -3.88 7.25 21.93
C ILE A 81 -3.71 5.89 21.28
N GLY A 82 -3.72 5.85 19.93
CA GLY A 82 -3.59 4.67 19.09
C GLY A 82 -4.93 4.00 18.74
N ASP A 83 -5.21 3.85 17.44
CA ASP A 83 -6.41 3.14 16.95
C ASP A 83 -6.34 1.63 17.26
N PRO A 84 -7.32 1.07 18.00
CA PRO A 84 -7.42 -0.37 18.24
C PRO A 84 -8.00 -1.16 17.04
N SER A 85 -8.54 -0.49 16.02
CA SER A 85 -9.28 -1.13 14.92
C SER A 85 -8.38 -2.05 14.09
N GLY A 86 -8.72 -3.34 14.04
CA GLY A 86 -8.04 -4.34 13.21
C GLY A 86 -6.62 -4.70 13.66
N LYS A 87 -6.25 -4.45 14.93
CA LYS A 87 -4.93 -4.76 15.50
C LYS A 87 -5.02 -5.59 16.78
N ASP A 88 -4.09 -6.54 16.91
CA ASP A 88 -4.01 -7.47 18.05
C ASP A 88 -3.05 -6.99 19.16
N GLU A 89 -2.13 -6.06 18.87
CA GLU A 89 -1.09 -5.59 19.80
C GLU A 89 -1.21 -4.09 20.12
N ALA A 90 -0.83 -3.72 21.35
CA ALA A 90 -0.78 -2.33 21.80
C ALA A 90 0.29 -1.53 21.04
N ARG A 91 -0.01 -0.27 20.70
CA ARG A 91 0.90 0.62 19.96
C ARG A 91 2.05 1.10 20.84
N LYS A 92 3.23 1.28 20.24
CA LYS A 92 4.33 2.02 20.86
C LYS A 92 3.95 3.50 20.98
N MET A 93 4.10 4.06 22.18
CA MET A 93 3.89 5.49 22.43
C MET A 93 5.04 6.29 21.81
N LEU A 94 4.69 7.23 20.94
CA LEU A 94 5.63 8.17 20.31
C LEU A 94 5.68 9.46 21.13
N THR A 95 6.81 10.17 21.08
CA THR A 95 6.90 11.52 21.65
C THR A 95 6.22 12.53 20.73
N ASP A 96 5.79 13.67 21.28
CA ASP A 96 5.20 14.76 20.48
C ASP A 96 6.15 15.21 19.34
N GLN A 97 7.46 15.26 19.61
CA GLN A 97 8.45 15.57 18.60
C GLN A 97 8.44 14.54 17.46
N GLN A 98 8.44 13.25 17.77
CA GLN A 98 8.39 12.19 16.77
C GLN A 98 7.11 12.24 15.93
N ILE A 99 5.97 12.53 16.57
CA ILE A 99 4.68 12.69 15.88
C ILE A 99 4.74 13.87 14.91
N ASN A 100 5.28 15.02 15.35
CA ASN A 100 5.41 16.20 14.51
C ASN A 100 6.39 15.99 13.34
N ASP A 101 7.51 15.32 13.58
CA ASP A 101 8.47 14.95 12.53
C ASP A 101 7.84 14.03 11.48
N ASN A 102 7.07 13.04 11.94
CA ASN A 102 6.31 12.14 11.06
C ASN A 102 5.28 12.91 10.23
N ILE A 103 4.49 13.81 10.84
CA ILE A 103 3.51 14.65 10.13
C ILE A 103 4.20 15.52 9.06
N ALA A 104 5.32 16.15 9.41
CA ALA A 104 6.09 16.99 8.48
C ALA A 104 6.60 16.17 7.28
N SER A 105 7.04 14.94 7.52
CA SER A 105 7.47 14.02 6.46
C SER A 105 6.29 13.56 5.58
N ILE A 106 5.19 13.12 6.20
CA ILE A 106 3.97 12.69 5.49
C ILE A 106 3.39 13.79 4.60
N ARG A 107 3.52 15.08 5.00
CA ARG A 107 3.13 16.22 4.16
C ARG A 107 3.74 16.19 2.77
N LYS A 108 5.00 15.75 2.65
CA LYS A 108 5.71 15.66 1.37
C LYS A 108 5.03 14.67 0.43
N VAL A 109 4.53 13.55 0.96
CA VAL A 109 3.75 12.56 0.20
C VAL A 109 2.45 13.18 -0.28
N PHE A 110 1.66 13.79 0.60
CA PHE A 110 0.38 14.42 0.20
C PHE A 110 0.56 15.53 -0.84
N ALA A 111 1.65 16.29 -0.80
CA ALA A 111 1.95 17.32 -1.79
C ALA A 111 2.14 16.79 -3.22
N ARG A 112 2.30 15.47 -3.41
CA ARG A 112 2.34 14.84 -4.74
C ARG A 112 0.94 14.47 -5.25
N PHE A 113 0.01 14.20 -4.34
CA PHE A 113 -1.35 13.74 -4.69
C PHE A 113 -2.41 14.82 -4.60
N LEU A 114 -2.24 15.83 -3.76
CA LEU A 114 -3.22 16.87 -3.51
C LEU A 114 -2.64 18.24 -3.87
N ASP A 115 -3.46 19.06 -4.51
CA ASP A 115 -3.13 20.45 -4.81
C ASP A 115 -3.60 21.36 -3.66
N PHE A 116 -2.67 21.75 -2.80
CA PHE A 116 -2.92 22.67 -1.69
C PHE A 116 -3.19 24.11 -2.14
N SER A 117 -2.80 24.49 -3.36
CA SER A 117 -3.17 25.78 -3.94
C SER A 117 -4.61 25.77 -4.48
N GLY A 118 -5.05 24.61 -4.96
CA GLY A 118 -6.42 24.30 -5.38
C GLY A 118 -7.39 23.98 -4.24
N GLY A 119 -7.09 24.42 -3.02
CA GLY A 119 -8.01 24.37 -1.87
C GLY A 119 -7.99 23.07 -1.05
N ALA A 120 -7.12 22.09 -1.35
CA ALA A 120 -6.90 20.98 -0.44
C ALA A 120 -6.38 21.48 0.91
N LEU A 121 -6.79 20.82 2.00
CA LEU A 121 -6.35 21.14 3.35
C LEU A 121 -5.59 19.96 3.96
N MET A 122 -4.62 20.27 4.82
CA MET A 122 -4.00 19.30 5.71
C MET A 122 -4.05 19.86 7.13
N GLU A 123 -5.00 19.34 7.91
CA GLU A 123 -5.26 19.77 9.28
C GLU A 123 -4.61 18.80 10.27
N ASN A 124 -4.45 19.22 11.53
CA ASN A 124 -3.96 18.36 12.60
C ASN A 124 -4.93 18.35 13.77
N ASN A 125 -5.48 17.18 14.13
CA ASN A 125 -6.44 17.09 15.23
C ASN A 125 -5.85 17.41 16.61
N ALA A 126 -4.52 17.41 16.76
CA ALA A 126 -3.88 17.94 17.97
C ALA A 126 -4.33 19.38 18.30
N VAL A 127 -4.66 20.19 17.29
CA VAL A 127 -5.09 21.59 17.44
C VAL A 127 -6.34 21.73 18.33
N TRP A 128 -7.21 20.73 18.37
CA TRP A 128 -8.39 20.74 19.25
C TRP A 128 -8.35 19.66 20.31
N LEU A 129 -7.79 18.48 20.01
CA LEU A 129 -7.77 17.37 20.96
C LEU A 129 -6.84 17.64 22.15
N ASP A 130 -5.71 18.33 21.96
CA ASP A 130 -4.79 18.63 23.07
C ASP A 130 -5.37 19.68 24.03
N GLU A 131 -6.34 20.48 23.57
CA GLU A 131 -7.02 21.50 24.37
C GLU A 131 -8.29 20.96 25.07
N LEU A 132 -8.67 19.71 24.81
CA LEU A 132 -9.86 19.10 25.41
C LEU A 132 -9.69 18.91 26.91
N LYS A 133 -10.58 19.55 27.67
CA LYS A 133 -10.67 19.33 29.11
C LYS A 133 -11.54 18.12 29.40
N TYR A 134 -11.08 17.28 30.32
CA TYR A 134 -11.74 16.00 30.64
C TYR A 134 -13.21 16.14 31.04
N ILE A 135 -13.53 17.04 31.99
CA ILE A 135 -14.91 17.21 32.48
C ILE A 135 -15.84 17.80 31.39
N PRO A 136 -15.46 18.85 30.64
CA PRO A 136 -16.23 19.30 29.49
C PRO A 136 -16.47 18.21 28.45
N LEU A 137 -15.43 17.43 28.07
CA LEU A 137 -15.59 16.32 27.14
C LEU A 137 -16.64 15.31 27.63
N LEU A 138 -16.57 14.90 28.90
CA LEU A 138 -17.54 13.97 29.48
C LEU A 138 -18.97 14.54 29.53
N ARG A 139 -19.15 15.84 29.72
CA ARG A 139 -20.47 16.47 29.82
C ARG A 139 -21.09 16.77 28.47
N GLU A 140 -20.29 17.18 27.50
CA GLU A 140 -20.76 17.62 26.18
C GLU A 140 -20.82 16.48 25.18
N VAL A 141 -19.86 15.56 25.22
CA VAL A 141 -19.73 14.46 24.26
C VAL A 141 -20.17 13.14 24.88
N GLY A 142 -19.78 12.90 26.14
CA GLY A 142 -20.07 11.65 26.86
C GLY A 142 -21.52 11.15 26.81
N PRO A 143 -22.56 11.99 26.99
CA PRO A 143 -23.96 11.53 26.98
C PRO A 143 -24.42 10.99 25.63
N HIS A 144 -23.67 11.24 24.56
CA HIS A 144 -23.99 10.76 23.22
C HIS A 144 -23.42 9.37 22.92
N PHE A 145 -22.60 8.81 23.80
CA PHE A 145 -22.01 7.48 23.67
C PHE A 145 -22.53 6.54 24.77
N THR A 146 -22.96 5.34 24.38
CA THR A 146 -23.30 4.29 25.34
C THR A 146 -22.27 3.17 25.28
N ILE A 147 -21.82 2.71 26.45
CA ILE A 147 -20.83 1.62 26.54
C ILE A 147 -21.35 0.37 25.83
N ASN A 148 -22.63 0.02 26.03
CA ASN A 148 -23.25 -1.14 25.38
C ASN A 148 -23.10 -1.09 23.86
N ARG A 149 -23.32 0.07 23.24
CA ARG A 149 -23.17 0.24 21.79
C ARG A 149 -21.70 0.21 21.37
N MET A 150 -20.82 0.86 22.13
CA MET A 150 -19.38 0.84 21.83
C MET A 150 -18.82 -0.59 21.84
N MET A 151 -19.32 -1.45 22.73
CA MET A 151 -18.95 -2.86 22.79
C MET A 151 -19.45 -3.71 21.61
N THR A 152 -20.45 -3.25 20.84
CA THR A 152 -20.94 -4.03 19.70
C THR A 152 -20.11 -3.89 18.43
N PHE A 153 -19.22 -2.90 18.36
CA PHE A 153 -18.38 -2.71 17.18
C PHE A 153 -17.34 -3.84 17.09
N ASP A 154 -17.17 -4.42 15.90
CA ASP A 154 -16.30 -5.57 15.68
C ASP A 154 -14.85 -5.32 16.14
N SER A 155 -14.35 -4.08 16.00
CA SER A 155 -13.01 -3.68 16.48
C SER A 155 -12.81 -3.86 17.99
N VAL A 156 -13.87 -3.66 18.77
CA VAL A 156 -13.87 -3.81 20.23
C VAL A 156 -14.28 -5.23 20.61
N LYS A 157 -15.38 -5.72 20.04
CA LYS A 157 -15.96 -7.03 20.33
C LYS A 157 -14.96 -8.16 20.13
N LEU A 158 -14.24 -8.17 19.00
CA LEU A 158 -13.28 -9.24 18.69
C LEU A 158 -12.08 -9.26 19.65
N ARG A 159 -11.61 -8.11 20.15
CA ARG A 159 -10.53 -8.06 21.15
C ARG A 159 -11.00 -8.60 22.49
N LEU A 160 -12.21 -8.23 22.91
CA LEU A 160 -12.82 -8.74 24.15
C LEU A 160 -13.07 -10.25 24.08
N GLU A 161 -13.59 -10.77 22.96
CA GLU A 161 -13.80 -12.21 22.74
C GLU A 161 -12.50 -13.02 22.75
N ARG A 162 -11.38 -12.41 22.33
CA ARG A 162 -10.04 -13.00 22.35
C ARG A 162 -9.30 -12.81 23.67
N GLU A 163 -9.96 -12.27 24.69
CA GLU A 163 -9.37 -11.92 25.99
C GLU A 163 -8.12 -11.02 25.88
N GLN A 164 -8.02 -10.24 24.78
CA GLN A 164 -6.94 -9.28 24.61
C GLN A 164 -7.25 -8.02 25.43
N PRO A 165 -6.28 -7.48 26.18
CA PRO A 165 -6.48 -6.24 26.93
C PRO A 165 -6.88 -5.10 25.99
N LEU A 166 -7.94 -4.38 26.35
CA LEU A 166 -8.33 -3.11 25.72
C LEU A 166 -8.29 -2.03 26.79
N THR A 167 -7.36 -1.09 26.66
CA THR A 167 -7.16 -0.06 27.66
C THR A 167 -8.24 1.03 27.57
N PHE A 168 -8.47 1.75 28.68
CA PHE A 168 -9.33 2.93 28.65
C PHE A 168 -8.85 3.97 27.62
N LEU A 169 -7.54 4.07 27.42
CA LEU A 169 -6.93 4.94 26.41
C LEU A 169 -7.43 4.57 25.00
N GLU A 170 -7.23 3.33 24.57
CA GLU A 170 -7.67 2.82 23.26
C GLU A 170 -9.19 2.88 23.08
N PHE A 171 -9.96 2.63 24.15
CA PHE A 171 -11.42 2.70 24.10
C PHE A 171 -11.95 4.11 23.81
N ASN A 172 -11.23 5.15 24.23
CA ASN A 172 -11.58 6.54 23.93
C ASN A 172 -11.27 6.96 22.49
N TYR A 173 -10.51 6.17 21.71
CA TYR A 173 -10.17 6.51 20.33
C TYR A 173 -11.42 6.78 19.47
N MET A 174 -12.45 5.95 19.62
CA MET A 174 -13.71 6.07 18.87
C MET A 174 -14.43 7.40 19.16
N ILE A 175 -14.31 7.91 20.39
CA ILE A 175 -14.92 9.18 20.81
C ILE A 175 -14.15 10.34 20.19
N LEU A 176 -12.81 10.29 20.21
CA LEU A 176 -11.96 11.35 19.67
C LEU A 176 -12.09 11.45 18.14
N GLN A 177 -12.10 10.32 17.42
CA GLN A 177 -12.32 10.32 15.97
C GLN A 177 -13.72 10.83 15.61
N ALA A 178 -14.75 10.51 16.41
CA ALA A 178 -16.08 11.05 16.20
C ALA A 178 -16.13 12.57 16.44
N TYR A 179 -15.40 13.06 17.45
CA TYR A 179 -15.26 14.48 17.74
C TYR A 179 -14.56 15.23 16.60
N ASP A 180 -13.57 14.63 15.95
CA ASP A 180 -12.90 15.20 14.77
C ASP A 180 -13.90 15.53 13.65
N PHE A 181 -14.89 14.68 13.40
CA PHE A 181 -15.89 14.95 12.35
C PHE A 181 -16.72 16.19 12.70
N VAL A 182 -17.13 16.31 13.97
CA VAL A 182 -17.89 17.48 14.44
C VAL A 182 -17.06 18.76 14.34
N GLU A 183 -15.80 18.72 14.74
CA GLU A 183 -14.91 19.88 14.65
C GLU A 183 -14.62 20.28 13.20
N LEU A 184 -14.36 19.33 12.31
CA LEU A 184 -14.15 19.62 10.89
C LEU A 184 -15.43 20.14 10.21
N ALA A 185 -16.61 19.67 10.63
CA ALA A 185 -17.89 20.18 10.17
C ALA A 185 -18.06 21.66 10.56
N LYS A 186 -17.75 22.02 11.81
CA LYS A 186 -17.81 23.42 12.29
C LYS A 186 -16.78 24.33 11.61
N ARG A 187 -15.53 23.87 11.51
CA ARG A 187 -14.40 24.70 11.04
C ARG A 187 -14.38 24.88 9.52
N HIS A 188 -14.75 23.83 8.78
CA HIS A 188 -14.54 23.79 7.33
C HIS A 188 -15.81 23.43 6.55
N GLY A 189 -16.97 23.29 7.21
CA GLY A 189 -18.17 22.80 6.55
C GLY A 189 -17.97 21.38 5.99
N CYS A 190 -17.15 20.57 6.64
CA CYS A 190 -16.93 19.18 6.26
C CYS A 190 -18.22 18.37 6.44
N VAL A 191 -18.66 17.67 5.40
CA VAL A 191 -19.93 16.94 5.39
C VAL A 191 -19.77 15.45 5.16
N LEU A 192 -18.59 14.99 4.74
CA LEU A 192 -18.34 13.60 4.42
C LEU A 192 -17.02 13.13 5.05
N GLN A 193 -17.06 12.01 5.76
CA GLN A 193 -15.86 11.28 6.14
C GLN A 193 -15.73 10.05 5.26
N MET A 194 -14.53 9.88 4.69
CA MET A 194 -14.15 8.70 3.92
C MET A 194 -13.13 7.85 4.69
N GLY A 195 -13.01 6.56 4.37
CA GLY A 195 -12.01 5.68 4.98
C GLY A 195 -12.06 4.24 4.48
N GLY A 196 -11.23 3.37 5.07
CA GLY A 196 -11.31 1.92 4.82
C GLY A 196 -12.56 1.31 5.45
N SER A 197 -12.99 0.13 4.98
CA SER A 197 -14.17 -0.55 5.53
C SER A 197 -14.03 -0.92 7.00
N ASP A 198 -12.80 -1.08 7.48
CA ASP A 198 -12.46 -1.27 8.90
C ASP A 198 -12.78 -0.05 9.78
N GLN A 199 -12.96 1.13 9.18
CA GLN A 199 -13.26 2.38 9.89
C GLN A 199 -14.76 2.70 9.96
N TRP A 200 -15.63 1.86 9.39
CA TRP A 200 -17.07 2.12 9.29
C TRP A 200 -17.71 2.50 10.64
N GLY A 201 -17.42 1.74 11.70
CA GLY A 201 -17.98 1.99 13.03
C GLY A 201 -17.60 3.36 13.59
N ASN A 202 -16.34 3.77 13.43
CA ASN A 202 -15.86 5.06 13.91
C ASN A 202 -16.47 6.21 13.10
N ILE A 203 -16.57 6.05 11.78
CA ILE A 203 -17.16 7.07 10.90
C ILE A 203 -18.64 7.31 11.22
N VAL A 204 -19.40 6.23 11.40
CA VAL A 204 -20.83 6.31 11.78
C VAL A 204 -21.00 6.98 13.14
N ASN A 205 -20.09 6.75 14.09
CA ASN A 205 -20.13 7.45 15.38
C ASN A 205 -19.92 8.96 15.23
N GLY A 206 -19.01 9.41 14.37
CA GLY A 206 -18.83 10.83 14.07
C GLY A 206 -20.08 11.46 13.45
N MET A 207 -20.69 10.79 12.49
CA MET A 207 -21.95 11.20 11.86
C MET A 207 -23.08 11.34 12.90
N GLU A 208 -23.25 10.33 13.76
CA GLU A 208 -24.27 10.37 14.80
C GLU A 208 -24.02 11.44 15.88
N LEU A 209 -22.76 11.64 16.25
CA LEU A 209 -22.38 12.67 17.20
C LEU A 209 -22.74 14.07 16.65
N GLY A 210 -22.38 14.35 15.40
CA GLY A 210 -22.72 15.61 14.73
C GLY A 210 -24.23 15.85 14.68
N ARG A 211 -25.01 14.81 14.36
CA ARG A 211 -26.48 14.89 14.39
C ARG A 211 -27.02 15.18 15.78
N ARG A 212 -26.52 14.50 16.82
CA ARG A 212 -27.04 14.62 18.20
C ARG A 212 -26.66 15.95 18.87
N MET A 213 -25.44 16.42 18.63
CA MET A 213 -24.95 17.66 19.25
C MET A 213 -25.47 18.91 18.55
N HIS A 214 -25.57 18.86 17.21
CA HIS A 214 -25.72 20.06 16.40
C HIS A 214 -26.72 19.94 15.25
N GLY A 215 -27.43 18.81 15.13
CA GLY A 215 -28.38 18.60 14.03
C GLY A 215 -27.72 18.57 12.65
N LEU A 216 -26.46 18.17 12.56
CA LEU A 216 -25.70 18.17 11.30
C LEU A 216 -26.06 16.98 10.41
N ASP A 217 -26.27 17.25 9.13
CA ASP A 217 -26.44 16.24 8.08
C ASP A 217 -25.06 15.88 7.48
N LEU A 218 -24.45 14.85 8.08
CA LEU A 218 -23.14 14.30 7.75
C LEU A 218 -23.27 12.93 7.06
N PHE A 219 -22.26 12.57 6.25
CA PHE A 219 -22.24 11.36 5.44
C PHE A 219 -21.00 10.51 5.72
N ALA A 220 -21.15 9.20 5.49
CA ALA A 220 -20.09 8.21 5.60
C ALA A 220 -19.90 7.51 4.24
N LEU A 221 -18.65 7.26 3.84
CA LEU A 221 -18.33 6.42 2.69
C LEU A 221 -17.06 5.62 2.96
N THR A 222 -17.06 4.31 2.72
CA THR A 222 -15.87 3.47 2.88
C THR A 222 -15.45 2.78 1.60
N THR A 223 -14.15 2.51 1.50
CA THR A 223 -13.56 1.63 0.48
C THR A 223 -13.46 0.19 0.93
N PRO A 224 -13.46 -0.78 0.00
CA PRO A 224 -13.21 -2.16 0.36
C PRO A 224 -11.81 -2.32 0.96
N LEU A 225 -11.65 -3.26 1.89
CA LEU A 225 -10.34 -3.71 2.33
C LEU A 225 -9.54 -4.21 1.12
N LEU A 226 -8.35 -3.65 0.95
CA LEU A 226 -7.53 -3.95 -0.23
C LEU A 226 -6.70 -5.21 -0.01
N THR A 227 -7.19 -6.32 -0.56
CA THR A 227 -6.46 -7.58 -0.70
C THR A 227 -6.09 -7.83 -2.15
N THR A 228 -5.01 -8.58 -2.39
CA THR A 228 -4.71 -9.17 -3.70
C THR A 228 -5.61 -10.38 -3.95
N SER A 229 -5.66 -10.86 -5.19
CA SER A 229 -6.36 -12.11 -5.53
C SER A 229 -5.83 -13.34 -4.78
N SER A 230 -4.56 -13.28 -4.32
CA SER A 230 -3.95 -14.28 -3.43
C SER A 230 -4.31 -14.12 -1.93
N GLY A 231 -5.10 -13.11 -1.57
CA GLY A 231 -5.48 -12.83 -0.18
C GLY A 231 -4.44 -12.04 0.63
N ALA A 232 -3.32 -11.63 0.03
CA ALA A 232 -2.31 -10.83 0.71
C ALA A 232 -2.80 -9.39 0.94
N LYS A 233 -2.48 -8.82 2.11
CA LYS A 233 -2.73 -7.40 2.39
C LYS A 233 -1.79 -6.53 1.58
N MET A 234 -2.34 -5.47 0.99
CA MET A 234 -1.59 -4.53 0.17
C MET A 234 -0.61 -3.69 1.01
N GLY A 235 0.56 -3.36 0.43
CA GLY A 235 1.62 -2.60 1.10
C GLY A 235 2.53 -3.35 2.07
N LYS A 236 2.38 -4.68 2.22
CA LYS A 236 3.36 -5.55 2.88
C LYS A 236 3.92 -6.56 1.88
N THR A 237 5.25 -6.58 1.75
CA THR A 237 5.99 -7.57 0.98
C THR A 237 6.84 -8.43 1.92
N ALA A 238 7.46 -9.49 1.40
CA ALA A 238 8.45 -10.26 2.16
C ALA A 238 9.64 -9.38 2.63
N GLY A 239 9.94 -8.30 1.91
CA GLY A 239 10.99 -7.32 2.25
C GLY A 239 10.53 -6.20 3.19
N GLY A 240 9.28 -6.20 3.65
CA GLY A 240 8.73 -5.17 4.51
C GLY A 240 7.70 -4.27 3.82
N ALA A 241 7.51 -3.07 4.38
CA ALA A 241 6.50 -2.13 3.90
C ALA A 241 6.94 -1.45 2.60
N VAL A 242 5.99 -1.25 1.68
CA VAL A 242 6.22 -0.48 0.45
C VAL A 242 6.02 1.00 0.77
N TRP A 243 7.08 1.68 1.22
CA TRP A 243 7.04 3.08 1.62
C TRP A 243 6.75 4.02 0.44
N LEU A 244 6.16 5.17 0.73
CA LEU A 244 5.91 6.23 -0.26
C LEU A 244 7.00 7.31 -0.25
N ASP A 245 7.93 7.26 0.69
CA ASP A 245 9.08 8.16 0.75
C ASP A 245 10.26 7.54 -0.02
N ALA A 246 10.88 8.32 -0.90
CA ALA A 246 11.95 7.88 -1.78
C ALA A 246 13.26 7.54 -1.04
N ASP A 247 13.48 8.09 0.15
CA ASP A 247 14.64 7.78 1.00
C ASP A 247 14.45 6.44 1.74
N LEU A 248 13.20 5.99 1.90
CA LEU A 248 12.86 4.72 2.55
C LEU A 248 12.64 3.57 1.56
N LEU A 249 12.20 3.88 0.34
CA LEU A 249 12.04 2.91 -0.74
C LEU A 249 12.34 3.62 -2.06
N ALA A 250 13.32 3.14 -2.81
CA ALA A 250 13.75 3.82 -4.02
C ALA A 250 12.62 3.81 -5.09
N PRO A 251 12.50 4.83 -5.96
CA PRO A 251 11.47 4.87 -7.00
C PRO A 251 11.46 3.64 -7.91
N TYR A 252 12.64 3.05 -8.17
CA TYR A 252 12.74 1.80 -8.93
C TYR A 252 12.09 0.62 -8.19
N GLU A 253 12.31 0.48 -6.89
CA GLU A 253 11.70 -0.58 -6.08
C GLU A 253 10.18 -0.39 -5.96
N TYR A 254 9.73 0.86 -5.82
CA TYR A 254 8.30 1.21 -5.87
C TYR A 254 7.68 0.84 -7.23
N TRP A 255 8.36 1.15 -8.34
CA TRP A 255 7.92 0.76 -9.67
C TRP A 255 7.87 -0.78 -9.82
N GLN A 256 8.89 -1.49 -9.33
CA GLN A 256 8.95 -2.95 -9.35
C GLN A 256 7.81 -3.59 -8.56
N TYR A 257 7.42 -3.01 -7.41
CA TYR A 257 6.27 -3.47 -6.65
C TYR A 257 4.99 -3.54 -7.51
N TRP A 258 4.70 -2.48 -8.25
CA TRP A 258 3.54 -2.43 -9.16
C TRP A 258 3.72 -3.33 -10.37
N ARG A 259 4.94 -3.40 -10.93
CA ARG A 259 5.25 -4.25 -12.08
C ARG A 259 5.01 -5.73 -11.78
N ASN A 260 5.17 -6.12 -10.52
CA ASN A 260 4.98 -7.48 -10.01
C ASN A 260 3.52 -7.78 -9.60
N THR A 261 2.57 -6.88 -9.90
CA THR A 261 1.14 -7.15 -9.71
C THR A 261 0.72 -8.40 -10.47
N GLY A 262 -0.08 -9.26 -9.81
CA GLY A 262 -0.64 -10.46 -10.43
C GLY A 262 -1.68 -10.11 -11.50
N ASP A 263 -1.78 -10.93 -12.55
CA ASP A 263 -2.63 -10.70 -13.73
C ASP A 263 -4.08 -10.36 -13.35
N ALA A 264 -4.65 -11.10 -12.40
CA ALA A 264 -6.01 -10.92 -11.91
C ALA A 264 -6.27 -9.57 -11.21
N ASP A 265 -5.21 -8.88 -10.77
CA ASP A 265 -5.31 -7.62 -10.02
C ASP A 265 -5.01 -6.39 -10.87
N VAL A 266 -4.35 -6.54 -12.03
CA VAL A 266 -3.83 -5.42 -12.84
C VAL A 266 -4.93 -4.43 -13.21
N VAL A 267 -6.06 -4.91 -13.77
CA VAL A 267 -7.17 -4.04 -14.20
C VAL A 267 -7.78 -3.30 -13.02
N ARG A 268 -7.95 -3.98 -11.88
CA ARG A 268 -8.47 -3.37 -10.66
C ARG A 268 -7.51 -2.31 -10.14
N PHE A 269 -6.21 -2.58 -10.14
CA PHE A 269 -5.20 -1.63 -9.65
C PHE A 269 -5.03 -0.44 -10.59
N LEU A 270 -5.17 -0.63 -11.92
CA LEU A 270 -5.24 0.47 -12.87
C LEU A 270 -6.39 1.43 -12.52
N LYS A 271 -7.57 0.91 -12.17
CA LYS A 271 -8.72 1.74 -11.75
C LYS A 271 -8.48 2.50 -10.44
N LEU A 272 -7.80 1.88 -9.49
CA LEU A 272 -7.64 2.39 -8.12
C LEU A 272 -6.42 3.30 -7.91
N PHE A 273 -5.35 3.13 -8.69
CA PHE A 273 -4.04 3.75 -8.44
C PHE A 273 -3.48 4.56 -9.60
N THR A 274 -4.26 4.79 -10.65
CA THR A 274 -3.85 5.62 -11.79
C THR A 274 -4.92 6.65 -12.14
N GLU A 275 -4.59 7.62 -12.98
CA GLU A 275 -5.55 8.58 -13.54
C GLU A 275 -5.95 8.25 -14.98
N LEU A 276 -5.71 7.02 -15.42
CA LEU A 276 -6.03 6.61 -16.79
C LEU A 276 -7.54 6.66 -17.05
N PRO A 277 -7.93 7.05 -18.28
CA PRO A 277 -9.30 6.93 -18.76
C PRO A 277 -9.81 5.47 -18.67
N LEU A 278 -11.09 5.30 -18.35
CA LEU A 278 -11.67 3.96 -18.13
C LEU A 278 -11.70 3.10 -19.40
N ASP A 279 -11.83 3.71 -20.57
CA ASP A 279 -11.71 3.09 -21.88
C ASP A 279 -10.29 2.59 -22.15
N GLU A 280 -9.27 3.36 -21.77
CA GLU A 280 -7.88 2.91 -21.86
C GLU A 280 -7.61 1.73 -20.90
N ILE A 281 -8.16 1.77 -19.69
CA ILE A 281 -8.09 0.63 -18.76
C ILE A 281 -8.81 -0.60 -19.33
N ALA A 282 -9.95 -0.42 -20.00
CA ALA A 282 -10.66 -1.51 -20.66
C ALA A 282 -9.83 -2.12 -21.80
N ARG A 283 -9.17 -1.28 -22.61
CA ARG A 283 -8.26 -1.72 -23.67
C ARG A 283 -7.09 -2.53 -23.11
N LEU A 284 -6.45 -2.04 -22.05
CA LEU A 284 -5.34 -2.74 -21.38
C LEU A 284 -5.80 -4.04 -20.71
N GLY A 285 -7.02 -4.07 -20.17
CA GLY A 285 -7.60 -5.25 -19.54
C GLY A 285 -8.04 -6.34 -20.50
N ALA A 286 -8.15 -6.04 -21.80
CA ALA A 286 -8.43 -7.03 -22.85
C ALA A 286 -7.16 -7.76 -23.33
N LEU A 287 -5.96 -7.35 -22.87
CA LEU A 287 -4.70 -8.00 -23.22
C LEU A 287 -4.56 -9.32 -22.46
N GLU A 288 -4.18 -10.38 -23.17
CA GLU A 288 -4.03 -11.73 -22.61
C GLU A 288 -2.62 -12.29 -22.83
N GLY A 289 -2.31 -13.38 -22.12
CA GLY A 289 -1.03 -14.07 -22.27
C GLY A 289 0.16 -13.17 -21.97
N GLN A 290 1.10 -13.04 -22.91
CA GLN A 290 2.30 -12.22 -22.72
C GLN A 290 2.01 -10.71 -22.81
N GLU A 291 0.93 -10.31 -23.49
CA GLU A 291 0.62 -8.90 -23.74
C GLU A 291 0.18 -8.17 -22.45
N ILE A 292 -0.32 -8.89 -21.45
CA ILE A 292 -0.68 -8.33 -20.15
C ILE A 292 0.50 -7.64 -19.43
N ASN A 293 1.74 -7.99 -19.81
CA ASN A 293 2.93 -7.31 -19.30
C ASN A 293 2.92 -5.81 -19.63
N LEU A 294 2.32 -5.40 -20.76
CA LEU A 294 2.14 -4.00 -21.10
C LEU A 294 1.24 -3.30 -20.08
N ALA A 295 0.13 -3.92 -19.69
CA ALA A 295 -0.78 -3.37 -18.69
C ALA A 295 -0.10 -3.22 -17.31
N LYS A 296 0.76 -4.17 -16.93
CA LYS A 296 1.57 -4.09 -15.70
C LYS A 296 2.60 -2.98 -15.74
N GLU A 297 3.25 -2.81 -16.88
CA GLU A 297 4.24 -1.76 -17.11
C GLU A 297 3.59 -0.37 -17.04
N VAL A 298 2.41 -0.23 -17.66
CA VAL A 298 1.60 1.00 -17.58
C VAL A 298 1.18 1.28 -16.13
N LEU A 299 0.64 0.28 -15.42
CA LEU A 299 0.30 0.42 -14.00
C LEU A 299 1.49 0.92 -13.17
N ALA A 300 2.64 0.27 -13.33
CA ALA A 300 3.85 0.63 -12.59
C ALA A 300 4.30 2.06 -12.89
N THR A 301 4.31 2.42 -14.17
CA THR A 301 4.77 3.73 -14.62
C THR A 301 3.83 4.84 -14.15
N GLU A 302 2.52 4.67 -14.29
CA GLU A 302 1.55 5.69 -13.86
C GLU A 302 1.49 5.85 -12.34
N ALA A 303 1.50 4.75 -11.57
CA ALA A 303 1.53 4.82 -10.12
C ALA A 303 2.83 5.49 -9.61
N THR A 304 3.97 5.16 -10.23
CA THR A 304 5.27 5.78 -9.89
C THR A 304 5.31 7.25 -10.29
N ALA A 305 4.72 7.61 -11.42
CA ALA A 305 4.69 8.99 -11.90
C ALA A 305 3.88 9.90 -10.97
N LEU A 306 2.79 9.40 -10.40
CA LEU A 306 1.99 10.15 -9.41
C LEU A 306 2.78 10.47 -8.15
N LEU A 307 3.58 9.54 -7.65
CA LEU A 307 4.31 9.71 -6.39
C LEU A 307 5.68 10.38 -6.59
N HIS A 308 6.49 9.87 -7.51
CA HIS A 308 7.88 10.26 -7.69
C HIS A 308 8.11 11.18 -8.90
N GLY A 309 7.07 11.44 -9.70
CA GLY A 309 7.13 12.27 -10.90
C GLY A 309 7.45 11.48 -12.17
N ARG A 310 7.04 12.02 -13.31
CA ARG A 310 7.13 11.34 -14.62
C ARG A 310 8.56 10.91 -14.97
N ALA A 311 9.55 11.78 -14.76
CA ALA A 311 10.94 11.48 -15.07
C ALA A 311 11.50 10.28 -14.28
N ALA A 312 11.19 10.18 -12.99
CA ALA A 312 11.61 9.05 -12.15
C ALA A 312 10.92 7.74 -12.57
N ALA A 313 9.65 7.81 -12.98
CA ALA A 313 8.91 6.66 -13.47
C ALA A 313 9.45 6.13 -14.80
N GLU A 314 9.75 7.03 -15.75
CA GLU A 314 10.37 6.68 -17.03
C GLU A 314 11.78 6.10 -16.83
N GLU A 315 12.55 6.65 -15.88
CA GLU A 315 13.86 6.09 -15.54
C GLU A 315 13.77 4.68 -14.95
N ALA A 316 12.81 4.45 -14.04
CA ALA A 316 12.56 3.14 -13.47
C ALA A 316 12.12 2.14 -14.56
N GLN A 317 11.26 2.56 -15.48
CA GLN A 317 10.83 1.76 -16.62
C GLN A 317 12.00 1.43 -17.56
N ARG A 318 12.84 2.42 -17.90
CA ARG A 318 14.05 2.19 -18.71
C ARG A 318 15.00 1.22 -18.04
N THR A 319 15.29 1.43 -16.76
CA THR A 319 16.14 0.55 -15.96
C THR A 319 15.59 -0.88 -15.93
N ALA A 320 14.27 -1.05 -15.80
CA ALA A 320 13.65 -2.37 -15.85
C ALA A 320 13.78 -3.03 -17.24
N ARG A 321 13.64 -2.25 -18.31
CA ARG A 321 13.81 -2.73 -19.69
C ARG A 321 15.25 -3.11 -19.99
N THR A 322 16.24 -2.30 -19.61
CA THR A 322 17.66 -2.62 -19.80
C THR A 322 18.06 -3.82 -18.94
N THR A 323 17.65 -3.86 -17.67
CA THR A 323 17.84 -5.02 -16.78
C THR A 323 17.25 -6.32 -17.38
N PHE A 324 16.18 -6.23 -18.16
CA PHE A 324 15.56 -7.37 -18.83
C PHE A 324 16.19 -7.69 -20.21
N ALA A 325 16.59 -6.66 -20.97
CA ALA A 325 17.16 -6.77 -22.32
C ALA A 325 18.65 -7.14 -22.31
N ASP A 326 19.40 -6.66 -21.32
CA ASP A 326 20.84 -6.93 -21.11
C ASP A 326 21.09 -8.24 -20.37
N GLY A 327 20.06 -9.05 -20.10
CA GLY A 327 20.20 -10.34 -19.42
C GLY A 327 19.07 -10.68 -18.48
N GLY A 328 17.90 -11.04 -19.03
CA GLY A 328 16.65 -11.41 -18.34
C GLY A 328 16.71 -12.60 -17.35
N LEU A 329 17.88 -12.90 -16.79
CA LEU A 329 18.15 -13.91 -15.77
C LEU A 329 19.15 -13.48 -14.70
N ALA A 330 19.80 -12.31 -14.82
CA ALA A 330 21.02 -12.04 -14.05
C ALA A 330 20.85 -11.24 -12.74
N LEU A 331 19.84 -10.37 -12.61
CA LEU A 331 19.88 -9.36 -11.55
C LEU A 331 19.11 -9.69 -10.24
N ASN A 332 18.49 -10.86 -10.12
CA ASN A 332 17.81 -11.26 -8.86
C ASN A 332 18.22 -12.65 -8.35
N LEU A 333 19.25 -13.27 -8.95
CA LEU A 333 19.75 -14.54 -8.47
C LEU A 333 20.89 -14.31 -7.48
N PRO A 334 20.91 -15.01 -6.33
CA PRO A 334 22.07 -15.00 -5.44
C PRO A 334 23.34 -15.24 -6.26
N THR A 335 24.32 -14.36 -6.12
CA THR A 335 25.58 -14.43 -6.87
C THR A 335 26.70 -14.76 -5.90
N PHE A 336 27.48 -15.79 -6.21
CA PHE A 336 28.63 -16.23 -5.42
C PHE A 336 29.92 -15.90 -6.17
N PRO A 337 30.84 -15.16 -5.54
CA PRO A 337 32.16 -14.93 -6.11
C PRO A 337 32.95 -16.24 -6.13
N ILE A 338 33.68 -16.49 -7.22
CA ILE A 338 34.68 -17.56 -7.34
C ILE A 338 36.02 -16.93 -7.71
N GLU A 339 37.14 -17.55 -7.36
CA GLU A 339 38.44 -17.03 -7.79
C GLU A 339 38.65 -17.34 -9.28
N THR A 340 39.09 -16.35 -10.07
CA THR A 340 39.38 -16.55 -11.49
C THR A 340 40.35 -17.72 -11.72
N ALA A 341 41.36 -17.87 -10.86
CA ALA A 341 42.32 -18.98 -10.91
C ALA A 341 41.67 -20.37 -10.72
N GLN A 342 40.59 -20.47 -9.94
CA GLN A 342 39.85 -21.72 -9.75
C GLN A 342 39.06 -22.10 -11.00
N LEU A 343 38.52 -21.11 -11.71
CA LEU A 343 37.81 -21.33 -12.96
C LEU A 343 38.78 -21.70 -14.10
N GLU A 344 39.93 -21.04 -14.18
CA GLU A 344 41.00 -21.36 -15.15
C GLU A 344 41.58 -22.76 -14.95
N ALA A 345 41.67 -23.23 -13.71
CA ALA A 345 42.12 -24.59 -13.38
C ALA A 345 41.06 -25.68 -13.66
N GLY A 346 39.83 -25.30 -14.04
CA GLY A 346 38.71 -26.21 -14.28
C GLY A 346 37.97 -26.58 -12.99
N LEU A 347 37.01 -25.75 -12.57
CA LEU A 347 36.23 -25.95 -11.36
C LEU A 347 35.28 -27.15 -11.52
N PRO A 348 35.39 -28.22 -10.72
CA PRO A 348 34.48 -29.37 -10.84
C PRO A 348 33.02 -28.95 -10.67
N VAL A 349 32.14 -29.37 -11.61
CA VAL A 349 30.73 -28.97 -11.60
C VAL A 349 30.03 -29.34 -10.29
N THR A 350 30.35 -30.51 -9.74
CA THR A 350 29.81 -30.96 -8.45
C THR A 350 30.26 -30.07 -7.28
N GLY A 351 31.50 -29.56 -7.32
CA GLY A 351 32.01 -28.60 -6.35
C GLY A 351 31.35 -27.23 -6.48
N ALA A 352 31.10 -26.77 -7.70
CA ALA A 352 30.40 -25.53 -7.99
C ALA A 352 28.99 -25.47 -7.38
N PHE A 353 28.21 -26.56 -7.49
CA PHE A 353 26.87 -26.63 -6.88
C PHE A 353 26.88 -26.67 -5.34
N VAL A 354 27.93 -27.24 -4.74
CA VAL A 354 28.12 -27.24 -3.28
C VAL A 354 28.52 -25.85 -2.79
N LEU A 355 29.48 -25.23 -3.48
CA LEU A 355 29.96 -23.87 -3.19
C LEU A 355 28.82 -22.85 -3.25
N ALA A 356 27.94 -22.98 -4.25
CA ALA A 356 26.73 -22.17 -4.42
C ALA A 356 25.60 -22.47 -3.41
N GLY A 357 25.79 -23.41 -2.48
CA GLY A 357 24.77 -23.79 -1.49
C GLY A 357 23.52 -24.44 -2.06
N LEU A 358 23.54 -24.87 -3.33
CA LEU A 358 22.41 -25.51 -3.98
C LEU A 358 22.21 -26.96 -3.52
N VAL A 359 23.31 -27.64 -3.17
CA VAL A 359 23.31 -29.01 -2.63
C VAL A 359 24.26 -29.11 -1.42
N PRO A 360 23.95 -29.97 -0.43
CA PRO A 360 24.71 -30.08 0.82
C PRO A 360 26.04 -30.83 0.70
N SER A 361 26.28 -31.60 -0.37
CA SER A 361 27.52 -32.36 -0.56
C SER A 361 27.76 -32.74 -2.02
N THR A 362 29.00 -33.10 -2.36
CA THR A 362 29.38 -33.56 -3.71
C THR A 362 28.69 -34.89 -4.06
N SER A 363 28.47 -35.77 -3.08
CA SER A 363 27.71 -37.02 -3.25
C SER A 363 26.24 -36.73 -3.63
N GLU A 364 25.63 -35.70 -3.03
CA GLU A 364 24.28 -35.27 -3.40
C GLU A 364 24.25 -34.63 -4.80
N ALA A 365 25.26 -33.85 -5.17
CA ALA A 365 25.40 -33.30 -6.52
C ALA A 365 25.40 -34.41 -7.58
N ARG A 366 26.19 -35.49 -7.37
CA ARG A 366 26.24 -36.64 -8.30
C ARG A 366 24.90 -37.35 -8.42
N ARG A 367 24.16 -37.49 -7.31
CA ARG A 367 22.80 -38.06 -7.32
C ARG A 367 21.85 -37.22 -8.18
N GLN A 368 21.89 -35.89 -8.02
CA GLN A 368 21.05 -34.98 -8.78
C GLN A 368 21.41 -34.95 -10.28
N ILE A 369 22.70 -35.07 -10.63
CA ILE A 369 23.15 -35.20 -12.03
C ILE A 369 22.56 -36.46 -12.67
N LYS A 370 22.66 -37.62 -12.00
CA LYS A 370 22.07 -38.88 -12.50
C LYS A 370 20.54 -38.81 -12.64
N GLY A 371 19.89 -37.97 -11.84
CA GLY A 371 18.45 -37.68 -11.92
C GLY A 371 18.07 -36.56 -12.89
N GLY A 372 19.03 -35.93 -13.59
CA GLY A 372 18.78 -34.81 -14.50
C GLY A 372 18.33 -33.51 -13.81
N GLY A 373 18.58 -33.38 -12.51
CA GLY A 373 18.09 -32.29 -11.66
C GLY A 373 18.93 -31.01 -11.67
N LEU A 374 20.16 -31.06 -12.21
CA LEU A 374 21.11 -29.94 -12.24
C LEU A 374 21.32 -29.40 -13.66
N LYS A 375 21.42 -28.08 -13.79
CA LYS A 375 21.70 -27.40 -15.06
C LYS A 375 22.75 -26.31 -14.92
N VAL A 376 23.61 -26.19 -15.93
CA VAL A 376 24.58 -25.11 -16.11
C VAL A 376 24.17 -24.35 -17.36
N ASN A 377 24.00 -23.02 -17.26
CA ASN A 377 23.55 -22.17 -18.38
C ASN A 377 22.34 -22.76 -19.12
N ASP A 378 21.36 -23.25 -18.35
CA ASP A 378 20.12 -23.90 -18.82
C ASP A 378 20.28 -25.27 -19.54
N ALA A 379 21.51 -25.73 -19.76
CA ALA A 379 21.82 -27.07 -20.23
C ALA A 379 21.89 -28.08 -19.08
N THR A 380 21.23 -29.23 -19.23
CA THR A 380 21.26 -30.31 -18.23
C THR A 380 22.66 -30.89 -18.12
N VAL A 381 23.19 -30.99 -16.90
CA VAL A 381 24.48 -31.63 -16.63
C VAL A 381 24.28 -33.14 -16.69
N THR A 382 25.01 -33.82 -17.58
CA THR A 382 24.93 -35.28 -17.75
C THR A 382 26.20 -36.02 -17.32
N ASP A 383 27.33 -35.32 -17.19
CA ASP A 383 28.61 -35.88 -16.76
C ASP A 383 28.97 -35.38 -15.35
N GLU A 384 29.15 -36.31 -14.41
CA GLU A 384 29.56 -36.02 -13.04
C GLU A 384 31.02 -35.56 -12.91
N LYS A 385 31.83 -35.76 -13.96
CA LYS A 385 33.23 -35.33 -14.06
C LYS A 385 33.41 -34.02 -14.84
N ALA A 386 32.32 -33.39 -15.29
CA ALA A 386 32.40 -32.12 -15.99
C ALA A 386 33.05 -31.03 -15.11
N THR A 387 33.80 -30.14 -15.76
CA THR A 387 34.45 -28.98 -15.14
C THR A 387 33.92 -27.72 -15.80
N LEU A 388 33.81 -26.66 -15.02
CA LEU A 388 33.49 -25.32 -15.47
C LEU A 388 34.80 -24.58 -15.75
N THR A 389 34.83 -23.88 -16.87
CA THR A 389 36.00 -23.16 -17.39
C THR A 389 35.59 -21.74 -17.79
N PRO A 390 36.55 -20.85 -18.14
CA PRO A 390 36.20 -19.52 -18.64
C PRO A 390 35.33 -19.55 -19.90
N ALA A 391 35.34 -20.64 -20.67
CA ALA A 391 34.48 -20.81 -21.85
C ALA A 391 32.99 -20.97 -21.50
N ASP A 392 32.67 -21.30 -20.25
CA ASP A 392 31.30 -21.44 -19.75
C ASP A 392 30.72 -20.11 -19.26
N LEU A 393 31.50 -19.02 -19.29
CA LEU A 393 31.00 -17.69 -18.99
C LEU A 393 30.02 -17.23 -20.07
N THR A 394 28.86 -16.74 -19.65
CA THR A 394 27.92 -16.06 -20.55
C THR A 394 28.51 -14.73 -21.03
N GLY A 395 27.83 -14.07 -21.99
CA GLY A 395 28.22 -12.73 -22.45
C GLY A 395 28.26 -11.66 -21.34
N GLU A 396 27.78 -11.97 -20.14
CA GLU A 396 27.75 -11.13 -18.96
C GLU A 396 28.86 -11.47 -17.93
N GLY A 397 29.74 -12.43 -18.25
CA GLY A 397 30.85 -12.84 -17.39
C GLY A 397 30.41 -13.62 -16.14
N VAL A 398 29.31 -14.37 -16.21
CA VAL A 398 28.80 -15.22 -15.12
C VAL A 398 28.48 -16.63 -15.61
N ILE A 399 28.36 -17.58 -14.67
CA ILE A 399 27.87 -18.94 -14.94
C ILE A 399 26.61 -19.19 -14.12
N LYS A 400 25.50 -19.57 -14.78
CA LYS A 400 24.22 -19.84 -14.11
C LYS A 400 24.12 -21.30 -13.69
N LEU A 401 23.94 -21.54 -12.39
CA LEU A 401 23.66 -22.85 -11.82
C LEU A 401 22.18 -22.96 -11.44
N SER A 402 21.53 -24.08 -11.79
CA SER A 402 20.12 -24.32 -11.48
C SER A 402 19.89 -25.72 -10.91
N MET A 403 19.05 -25.80 -9.88
CA MET A 403 18.53 -27.05 -9.33
C MET A 403 17.00 -27.06 -9.40
N GLY A 404 16.44 -27.93 -10.23
CA GLY A 404 15.00 -27.95 -10.51
C GLY A 404 14.47 -26.64 -11.11
N LYS A 405 13.19 -26.33 -10.87
CA LYS A 405 12.47 -25.19 -11.51
C LYS A 405 12.54 -23.86 -10.75
N LYS A 406 13.03 -23.84 -9.51
CA LYS A 406 12.90 -22.67 -8.61
C LYS A 406 14.20 -22.19 -7.96
N LYS A 407 15.27 -22.99 -7.98
CA LYS A 407 16.54 -22.64 -7.32
C LYS A 407 17.59 -22.35 -8.37
N HIS A 408 17.99 -21.09 -8.47
CA HIS A 408 18.98 -20.62 -9.42
C HIS A 408 19.98 -19.70 -8.70
N VAL A 409 21.26 -19.82 -9.04
CA VAL A 409 22.38 -19.10 -8.45
C VAL A 409 23.36 -18.75 -9.57
N LEU A 410 24.08 -17.65 -9.45
CA LEU A 410 25.14 -17.25 -10.37
C LEU A 410 26.52 -17.43 -9.73
N LEU A 411 27.49 -17.87 -10.50
CA LEU A 411 28.91 -17.79 -10.17
C LEU A 411 29.55 -16.64 -10.95
N LYS A 412 30.39 -15.85 -10.28
CA LYS A 412 31.11 -14.73 -10.90
C LYS A 412 32.62 -14.77 -10.55
N PRO A 413 33.52 -14.89 -11.55
CA PRO A 413 34.97 -14.92 -11.33
C PRO A 413 35.60 -13.61 -10.88
#